data_AF-A0AB34J9U5-F1
#
_entry.id   AF-A0AB34J9U5-F1
#
_cell.length_a   1.000
_cell.length_b   1.000
_cell.length_c   1.000
_cell.angle_alpha   90.00
_cell.angle_beta   90.00
_cell.angle_gamma   90.00
#
_symmetry.space_group_name_H-M   'P 1'
#
loop_
_entity.id
_entity.type
_entity.pdbx_description
1 polymer ?
#
loop_
_entity_poly.entity_id
_entity_poly.type
_entity_poly.pdbx_seq_one_letter_code
_entity_poly.pdbx_strand_id
1 'polypeptide(L)'
;MPQSVAQLKAALKARGLPMTGEKPDLEQRLSLHAAGELHKLDGVNPISLKAGELKKALATRGLPCDLSIQSRDELVGLLLSALKQEASAAAGGSAGGHAKESSAMDEAVALAKKVLSLGEAADCEGVLSVLGTAVTRQSSFGQMRKAYLNLARVIHPDKISRHFDGATRAFQMLVRAFEEISAPEPPPKAAGGGAKPKEKTLSRSNAGCHRTKVCCPRCRSVWGTADSGVQPYDYSFLMQGLKSYCCALCLCEFGCVSAIHLCPHCDRPFEYHPQDYHRQLTCGRTTCTKPFGFMLYHVPPRVENDMRAEIKAEQERRLKQREASAARLQRAARKETPMSDDERRKHAEKLFVRSLLDDCPRCGYSPPPSADFEFLSAHLRECTDAAAHARHRRELAAASAALSRRHAREEADAEAQNLAAWQFLGGSTESMWLLTDKQLRKQCEEAGVKVGPSRDENLAALARRRMTTDAARIEGGKGMPSLAYHPSAGGSDLGGDRKKRHKRSDDQPTASPAGRRIAVSAASLPSNIHSMSLRQLRSVCAAHGFVPKGDTTEALIAELEQSLYEGTEDAPLLLD
;
A
#
# COMPACT_ATOMS: atom_id res chain seq x y z
N MET A 1 36.52 36.71 -21.39
CA MET A 1 37.76 36.11 -20.84
C MET A 1 37.36 34.92 -19.97
N PRO A 2 37.87 33.70 -20.21
CA PRO A 2 37.59 32.56 -19.33
C PRO A 2 38.18 32.86 -17.94
N GLN A 3 37.34 32.85 -16.90
CA GLN A 3 37.79 33.07 -15.53
C GLN A 3 38.60 31.85 -15.04
N SER A 4 39.66 32.11 -14.28
CA SER A 4 40.43 31.06 -13.63
C SER A 4 39.67 30.51 -12.41
N VAL A 5 39.95 29.26 -12.01
CA VAL A 5 39.33 28.66 -10.80
C VAL A 5 39.59 29.51 -9.55
N ALA A 6 40.78 30.13 -9.45
CA ALA A 6 41.11 31.03 -8.35
C ALA A 6 40.20 32.28 -8.34
N GLN A 7 39.95 32.87 -9.51
CA GLN A 7 39.03 34.02 -9.66
C GLN A 7 37.59 33.63 -9.30
N LEU A 8 37.12 32.46 -9.75
CA LEU A 8 35.78 31.95 -9.43
C LEU A 8 35.60 31.72 -7.93
N LYS A 9 36.58 31.10 -7.26
CA LYS A 9 36.55 30.91 -5.80
C LYS A 9 36.58 32.24 -5.04
N ALA A 10 37.40 33.20 -5.47
CA ALA A 10 37.41 34.54 -4.88
C ALA A 10 36.06 35.25 -5.03
N ALA A 11 35.42 35.14 -6.20
CA ALA A 11 34.11 35.70 -6.46
C ALA A 11 32.99 35.07 -5.61
N LEU A 12 33.03 33.75 -5.38
CA LEU A 12 32.10 33.05 -4.50
C LEU A 12 32.32 33.43 -3.03
N LYS A 13 33.58 33.54 -2.60
CA LYS A 13 33.95 33.96 -1.24
C LYS A 13 33.41 35.36 -0.91
N ALA A 14 33.56 36.30 -1.84
CA ALA A 14 33.03 37.66 -1.69
C ALA A 14 31.50 37.71 -1.53
N ARG A 15 30.79 36.67 -2.00
CA ARG A 15 29.32 36.53 -1.92
C ARG A 15 28.87 35.59 -0.80
N GLY A 16 29.78 35.12 0.05
CA GLY A 16 29.46 34.19 1.14
C GLY A 16 29.02 32.80 0.69
N LEU A 17 29.40 32.37 -0.52
CA LEU A 17 29.00 31.10 -1.10
C LEU A 17 30.07 29.99 -0.96
N PRO A 18 29.67 28.70 -0.94
CA PRO A 18 30.60 27.58 -0.92
C PRO A 18 31.56 27.58 -2.12
N MET A 19 32.86 27.41 -1.84
CA MET A 19 33.94 27.36 -2.84
C MET A 19 34.31 25.93 -3.27
N THR A 20 33.47 24.95 -2.94
CA THR A 20 33.69 23.51 -3.22
C THR A 20 33.18 23.13 -4.61
N GLY A 21 33.82 22.14 -5.23
CA GLY A 21 33.48 21.64 -6.57
C GLY A 21 34.55 21.91 -7.62
N GLU A 22 34.32 21.39 -8.82
CA GLU A 22 35.13 21.64 -10.00
C GLU A 22 34.76 22.99 -10.65
N LYS A 23 35.55 23.44 -11.63
CA LYS A 23 35.30 24.69 -12.37
C LYS A 23 33.82 24.87 -12.81
N PRO A 24 33.14 23.88 -13.43
CA PRO A 24 31.74 24.04 -13.84
C PRO A 24 30.78 24.27 -12.65
N ASP A 25 31.01 23.64 -11.50
CA ASP A 25 30.18 23.83 -10.31
C ASP A 25 30.26 25.28 -9.80
N LEU A 26 31.47 25.86 -9.83
CA LEU A 26 31.71 27.24 -9.39
C LEU A 26 31.05 28.25 -10.36
N GLU A 27 31.13 28.00 -11.67
CA GLU A 27 30.47 28.82 -12.69
C GLU A 27 28.94 28.72 -12.56
N GLN A 28 28.40 27.52 -12.38
CA GLN A 28 26.97 27.30 -12.14
C GLN A 28 26.50 28.04 -10.89
N ARG A 29 27.25 27.97 -9.79
CA ARG A 29 26.85 28.62 -8.52
C ARG A 29 26.86 30.15 -8.63
N LEU A 30 27.80 30.74 -9.38
CA LEU A 30 27.79 32.17 -9.70
C LEU A 30 26.61 32.56 -10.60
N SER A 31 26.28 31.73 -11.59
CA SER A 31 25.12 31.93 -12.47
C SER A 31 23.81 31.89 -11.68
N LEU A 32 23.64 30.90 -10.80
CA LEU A 32 22.48 30.77 -9.91
C LEU A 32 22.37 31.97 -8.96
N HIS A 33 23.48 32.46 -8.41
CA HIS A 33 23.46 33.66 -7.58
C HIS A 33 22.99 34.89 -8.37
N ALA A 34 23.48 35.09 -9.59
CA ALA A 34 23.05 36.20 -10.45
C ALA A 34 21.56 36.10 -10.82
N ALA A 35 21.09 34.89 -11.16
CA ALA A 35 19.67 34.65 -11.42
C ALA A 35 18.80 34.85 -10.16
N GLY A 36 19.31 34.49 -8.98
CA GLY A 36 18.61 34.69 -7.71
C GLY A 36 18.55 36.14 -7.22
N GLU A 37 19.44 37.02 -7.71
CA GLU A 37 19.31 38.47 -7.47
C GLU A 37 18.11 39.05 -8.23
N LEU A 38 17.75 38.48 -9.39
CA LEU A 38 16.60 38.90 -10.19
C LEU A 38 15.28 38.34 -9.65
N HIS A 39 15.32 37.17 -9.00
CA HIS A 39 14.15 36.44 -8.53
C HIS A 39 14.24 36.19 -7.02
N LYS A 40 14.28 37.26 -6.24
CA LYS A 40 14.34 37.18 -4.77
C LYS A 40 13.02 36.67 -4.19
N LEU A 41 13.14 35.84 -3.16
CA LEU A 41 12.00 35.34 -2.38
C LEU A 41 12.02 36.05 -1.03
N ASP A 42 10.99 36.85 -0.75
CA ASP A 42 10.90 37.70 0.45
C ASP A 42 12.14 38.61 0.65
N GLY A 43 12.70 39.12 -0.45
CA GLY A 43 13.89 39.97 -0.44
C GLY A 43 15.23 39.22 -0.28
N VAL A 44 15.20 37.90 -0.16
CA VAL A 44 16.40 37.05 0.00
C VAL A 44 16.70 36.30 -1.28
N ASN A 45 18.00 36.23 -1.64
CA ASN A 45 18.45 35.44 -2.78
C ASN A 45 18.22 33.93 -2.52
N PRO A 46 17.52 33.19 -3.40
CA PRO A 46 17.22 31.77 -3.21
C PRO A 46 18.44 30.87 -2.94
N ILE A 47 19.61 31.23 -3.47
CA ILE A 47 20.86 30.47 -3.25
C ILE A 47 21.38 30.60 -1.81
N SER A 48 20.93 31.62 -1.07
CA SER A 48 21.34 31.92 0.31
C SER A 48 20.39 31.32 1.36
N LEU A 49 19.26 30.73 0.94
CA LEU A 49 18.26 30.16 1.84
C LEU A 49 18.82 28.98 2.65
N LYS A 50 18.50 28.90 3.95
CA LYS A 50 18.88 27.73 4.75
C LYS A 50 18.18 26.47 4.22
N ALA A 51 18.74 25.29 4.48
CA ALA A 51 18.21 24.03 3.94
C ALA A 51 16.71 23.82 4.25
N GLY A 52 16.25 24.19 5.44
CA GLY A 52 14.82 24.11 5.80
C GLY A 52 13.93 25.09 5.02
N GLU A 53 14.41 26.32 4.80
CA GLU A 53 13.69 27.36 4.06
C GLU A 53 13.60 27.03 2.57
N LEU A 54 14.71 26.57 1.98
CA LEU A 54 14.75 26.09 0.60
C LEU A 54 13.75 24.95 0.38
N LYS A 55 13.72 23.96 1.29
CA LYS A 55 12.76 22.85 1.24
C LYS A 55 11.32 23.33 1.32
N LYS A 56 11.03 24.28 2.21
CA LYS A 56 9.69 24.87 2.35
C LYS A 56 9.28 25.62 1.09
N ALA A 57 10.18 26.42 0.51
CA ALA A 57 9.92 27.19 -0.71
C ALA A 57 9.63 26.28 -1.92
N LEU A 58 10.36 25.17 -2.05
CA LEU A 58 10.14 24.14 -3.07
C LEU A 58 8.84 23.38 -2.86
N ALA A 59 8.58 22.92 -1.62
CA ALA A 59 7.37 22.16 -1.29
C ALA A 59 6.09 22.99 -1.50
N THR A 60 6.14 24.30 -1.21
CA THR A 60 5.02 25.22 -1.45
C THR A 60 4.66 25.32 -2.94
N ARG A 61 5.63 25.05 -3.82
CA ARG A 61 5.48 25.08 -5.29
C ARG A 61 5.36 23.69 -5.91
N GLY A 62 5.19 22.64 -5.10
CA GLY A 62 5.08 21.26 -5.58
C GLY A 62 6.36 20.70 -6.20
N LEU A 63 7.52 21.35 -5.97
CA LEU A 63 8.81 20.93 -6.51
C LEU A 63 9.49 19.88 -5.62
N PRO A 64 10.39 19.05 -6.19
CA PRO A 64 11.24 18.16 -5.40
C PRO A 64 11.98 18.94 -4.32
N CYS A 65 11.97 18.46 -3.08
CA CYS A 65 12.58 19.13 -1.92
C CYS A 65 13.57 18.23 -1.17
N ASP A 66 14.04 17.14 -1.80
CA ASP A 66 14.88 16.15 -1.15
C ASP A 66 16.36 16.31 -1.53
N LEU A 67 17.14 16.86 -0.60
CA LEU A 67 18.60 17.01 -0.69
C LEU A 67 19.35 15.67 -0.74
N SER A 68 18.68 14.54 -0.45
CA SER A 68 19.26 13.19 -0.64
C SER A 68 19.17 12.71 -2.09
N ILE A 69 18.37 13.38 -2.91
CA ILE A 69 18.08 13.03 -4.31
C ILE A 69 18.77 13.98 -5.28
N GLN A 70 18.76 15.28 -4.97
CA GLN A 70 19.29 16.35 -5.81
C GLN A 70 20.26 17.23 -5.03
N SER A 71 21.26 17.77 -5.73
CA SER A 71 22.22 18.69 -5.13
C SER A 71 21.54 20.00 -4.74
N ARG A 72 22.13 20.76 -3.81
CA ARG A 72 21.59 22.07 -3.43
C ARG A 72 21.47 23.02 -4.63
N ASP A 73 22.46 23.02 -5.51
CA ASP A 73 22.50 23.90 -6.68
C ASP A 73 21.41 23.53 -7.69
N GLU A 74 21.13 22.24 -7.88
CA GLU A 74 20.00 21.76 -8.70
C GLU A 74 18.65 22.22 -8.14
N LEU A 75 18.45 22.09 -6.83
CA LEU A 75 17.22 22.51 -6.15
C LEU A 75 17.02 24.03 -6.22
N VAL A 76 18.08 24.82 -6.07
CA VAL A 76 18.03 26.27 -6.26
C VAL A 76 17.70 26.61 -7.71
N GLY A 77 18.27 25.89 -8.69
CA GLY A 77 17.92 26.04 -10.10
C GLY A 77 16.44 25.79 -10.40
N LEU A 78 15.85 24.74 -9.82
CA LEU A 78 14.42 24.44 -9.93
C LEU A 78 13.53 25.51 -9.28
N LEU A 79 13.96 26.05 -8.14
CA LEU A 79 13.24 27.13 -7.47
C LEU A 79 13.26 28.41 -8.33
N LEU A 80 14.41 28.75 -8.90
CA LEU A 80 14.56 29.94 -9.75
C LEU A 80 13.77 29.84 -11.04
N SER A 81 13.70 28.66 -11.67
CA SER A 81 12.89 28.46 -12.87
C SER A 81 11.39 28.65 -12.57
N ALA A 82 10.90 28.13 -11.44
CA ALA A 82 9.54 28.35 -11.00
C ALA A 82 9.25 29.83 -10.65
N LEU A 83 10.17 30.51 -9.97
CA LEU A 83 10.02 31.95 -9.67
C LEU A 83 9.99 32.81 -10.94
N LYS A 84 10.77 32.43 -11.96
CA LYS A 84 10.74 33.07 -13.27
C LYS A 84 9.40 32.85 -13.98
N GLN A 85 8.85 31.63 -13.90
CA GLN A 85 7.53 31.31 -14.43
C GLN A 85 6.41 32.07 -13.70
N GLU A 86 6.49 32.18 -12.36
CA GLU A 86 5.57 32.97 -11.55
C GLU A 86 5.64 34.46 -11.90
N ALA A 87 6.84 35.02 -12.06
CA ALA A 87 7.02 36.40 -12.49
C ALA A 87 6.45 36.65 -13.90
N SER A 88 6.59 35.69 -14.81
CA SER A 88 5.96 35.77 -16.14
C SER A 88 4.45 35.62 -16.10
N ALA A 89 3.90 34.84 -15.16
CA ALA A 89 2.46 34.68 -14.97
C ALA A 89 1.82 35.88 -14.25
N ALA A 90 2.52 36.50 -13.31
CA ALA A 90 2.08 37.70 -12.58
C ALA A 90 2.03 38.94 -13.48
N ALA A 91 2.85 38.99 -14.53
CA ALA A 91 2.77 40.03 -15.57
C ALA A 91 1.52 39.90 -16.47
N GLY A 92 0.74 38.81 -16.34
CA GLY A 92 -0.37 38.47 -17.23
C GLY A 92 -1.75 38.26 -16.60
N GLY A 93 -2.00 38.56 -15.32
CA GLY A 93 -3.32 38.25 -14.75
C GLY A 93 -3.70 38.91 -13.43
N SER A 94 -4.64 39.85 -13.50
CA SER A 94 -5.44 40.36 -12.38
C SER A 94 -6.91 39.92 -12.56
N ALA A 95 -7.40 38.98 -11.74
CA ALA A 95 -8.82 38.74 -11.41
C ALA A 95 -8.96 37.47 -10.54
N GLY A 96 -8.72 37.59 -9.23
CA GLY A 96 -8.64 36.45 -8.30
C GLY A 96 -9.97 36.12 -7.61
N GLY A 97 -10.45 34.89 -7.84
CA GLY A 97 -11.59 34.30 -7.13
C GLY A 97 -12.16 33.13 -7.94
N HIS A 98 -12.90 33.45 -9.01
CA HIS A 98 -13.44 32.46 -9.95
C HIS A 98 -12.40 31.92 -10.94
N ALA A 99 -11.38 32.72 -11.30
CA ALA A 99 -10.38 32.33 -12.30
C ALA A 99 -9.44 31.20 -11.83
N LYS A 100 -9.26 31.02 -10.51
CA LYS A 100 -8.34 30.02 -9.97
C LYS A 100 -8.93 28.60 -9.99
N GLU A 101 -10.25 28.51 -9.78
CA GLU A 101 -11.01 27.26 -9.91
C GLU A 101 -11.23 26.92 -11.39
N SER A 102 -11.51 27.91 -12.24
CA SER A 102 -11.57 27.68 -13.70
C SER A 102 -10.21 27.25 -14.26
N SER A 103 -9.11 27.91 -13.88
CA SER A 103 -7.75 27.53 -14.33
C SER A 103 -7.35 26.12 -13.88
N ALA A 104 -7.67 25.74 -12.64
CA ALA A 104 -7.40 24.38 -12.16
C ALA A 104 -8.26 23.32 -12.88
N MET A 105 -9.51 23.67 -13.21
CA MET A 105 -10.37 22.80 -14.04
C MET A 105 -9.87 22.71 -15.48
N ASP A 106 -9.42 23.81 -16.08
CA ASP A 106 -8.87 23.83 -17.43
C ASP A 106 -7.59 22.97 -17.52
N GLU A 107 -6.73 23.03 -16.51
CA GLU A 107 -5.58 22.14 -16.36
C GLU A 107 -6.00 20.67 -16.22
N ALA A 108 -6.99 20.37 -15.38
CA ALA A 108 -7.49 19.01 -15.20
C ALA A 108 -8.10 18.45 -16.50
N VAL A 109 -8.84 19.27 -17.26
CA VAL A 109 -9.39 18.91 -18.57
C VAL A 109 -8.27 18.71 -19.59
N ALA A 110 -7.23 19.56 -19.59
CA ALA A 110 -6.07 19.38 -20.46
C ALA A 110 -5.33 18.06 -20.17
N LEU A 111 -5.17 17.71 -18.90
CA LEU A 111 -4.60 16.42 -18.47
C LEU A 111 -5.48 15.24 -18.91
N ALA A 112 -6.81 15.34 -18.75
CA ALA A 112 -7.74 14.30 -19.18
C ALA A 112 -7.72 14.08 -20.70
N LYS A 113 -7.64 15.15 -21.49
CA LYS A 113 -7.46 15.09 -22.96
C LYS A 113 -6.15 14.42 -23.34
N LYS A 114 -5.05 14.74 -22.64
CA LYS A 114 -3.74 14.11 -22.85
C LYS A 114 -3.76 12.61 -22.53
N VAL A 115 -4.43 12.21 -21.44
CA VAL A 115 -4.64 10.80 -21.07
C VAL A 115 -5.41 10.07 -22.17
N LEU A 116 -6.46 10.66 -22.72
CA LEU A 116 -7.20 10.06 -23.84
C LEU A 116 -6.33 9.89 -25.08
N SER A 117 -5.58 10.92 -25.49
CA SER A 117 -4.71 10.81 -26.66
C SER A 117 -3.65 9.73 -26.53
N LEU A 118 -3.07 9.57 -25.33
CA LEU A 118 -2.05 8.55 -25.05
C LEU A 118 -2.69 7.16 -24.94
N GLY A 119 -3.86 7.05 -24.32
CA GLY A 119 -4.62 5.80 -24.23
C GLY A 119 -5.08 5.28 -25.59
N GLU A 120 -5.50 6.18 -26.50
CA GLU A 120 -5.85 5.83 -27.88
C GLU A 120 -4.63 5.39 -28.69
N ALA A 121 -3.44 5.95 -28.40
CA ALA A 121 -2.16 5.51 -28.95
C ALA A 121 -1.62 4.21 -28.29
N ALA A 122 -2.35 3.62 -27.34
CA ALA A 122 -1.92 2.49 -26.52
C ALA A 122 -0.61 2.72 -25.73
N ASP A 123 -0.24 3.98 -25.49
CA ASP A 123 0.94 4.36 -24.71
C ASP A 123 0.60 4.39 -23.21
N CYS A 124 0.53 3.21 -22.61
CA CYS A 124 0.20 3.07 -21.20
C CYS A 124 1.24 3.74 -20.29
N GLU A 125 2.54 3.64 -20.62
CA GLU A 125 3.63 4.26 -19.85
C GLU A 125 3.53 5.79 -19.90
N GLY A 126 3.23 6.34 -21.07
CA GLY A 126 2.93 7.75 -21.25
C GLY A 126 1.75 8.21 -20.39
N VAL A 127 0.65 7.44 -20.33
CA VAL A 127 -0.53 7.77 -19.52
C VAL A 127 -0.17 7.94 -18.03
N LEU A 128 0.58 7.01 -17.43
CA LEU A 128 1.00 7.15 -16.03
C LEU A 128 2.07 8.22 -15.84
N SER A 129 2.82 8.56 -16.89
CA SER A 129 3.88 9.58 -16.84
C SER A 129 3.39 11.02 -17.06
N VAL A 130 2.08 11.21 -17.30
CA VAL A 130 1.49 12.52 -17.66
C VAL A 130 1.83 13.65 -16.67
N LEU A 131 1.93 13.34 -15.37
CA LEU A 131 2.27 14.32 -14.33
C LEU A 131 3.79 14.60 -14.21
N GLY A 132 4.58 14.21 -15.21
CA GLY A 132 6.02 14.50 -15.29
C GLY A 132 6.92 13.55 -14.49
N THR A 133 6.36 12.53 -13.83
CA THR A 133 7.15 11.44 -13.24
C THR A 133 7.25 10.31 -14.25
N ALA A 134 8.45 9.94 -14.69
CA ALA A 134 8.63 8.81 -15.60
C ALA A 134 8.22 7.50 -14.91
N VAL A 135 7.19 6.84 -15.42
CA VAL A 135 6.69 5.55 -14.96
C VAL A 135 6.74 4.58 -16.12
N THR A 136 7.43 3.45 -15.93
CA THR A 136 7.56 2.38 -16.91
C THR A 136 7.10 1.05 -16.30
N ARG A 137 7.01 -0.02 -17.10
CA ARG A 137 6.75 -1.39 -16.62
C ARG A 137 7.76 -1.88 -15.58
N GLN A 138 8.95 -1.29 -15.53
CA GLN A 138 10.01 -1.61 -14.59
C GLN A 138 10.02 -0.68 -13.35
N SER A 139 9.11 0.28 -13.25
CA SER A 139 8.94 1.06 -12.01
C SER A 139 8.36 0.18 -10.91
N SER A 140 8.53 0.55 -9.63
CA SER A 140 7.92 -0.23 -8.56
C SER A 140 6.39 -0.07 -8.58
N PHE A 141 5.68 -1.08 -8.08
CA PHE A 141 4.21 -1.01 -7.97
C PHE A 141 3.78 0.19 -7.11
N GLY A 142 4.55 0.53 -6.07
CA GLY A 142 4.33 1.73 -5.26
C GLY A 142 4.38 3.02 -6.09
N GLN A 143 5.39 3.16 -6.97
CA GLN A 143 5.51 4.29 -7.89
C GLN A 143 4.35 4.36 -8.89
N MET A 144 3.99 3.24 -9.50
CA MET A 144 2.86 3.15 -10.44
C MET A 144 1.55 3.55 -9.75
N ARG A 145 1.30 3.01 -8.56
CA ARG A 145 0.09 3.30 -7.76
C ARG A 145 0.03 4.76 -7.35
N LYS A 146 1.16 5.35 -6.96
CA LYS A 146 1.23 6.77 -6.60
C LYS A 146 0.91 7.67 -7.79
N ALA A 147 1.46 7.37 -8.97
CA ALA A 147 1.16 8.10 -10.20
C ALA A 147 -0.32 7.98 -10.56
N TYR A 148 -0.88 6.76 -10.53
CA TYR A 148 -2.30 6.50 -10.74
C TYR A 148 -3.17 7.30 -9.78
N LEU A 149 -2.94 7.24 -8.46
CA LEU A 149 -3.76 7.93 -7.47
C LEU A 149 -3.68 9.46 -7.59
N ASN A 150 -2.51 10.00 -7.91
CA ASN A 150 -2.35 11.44 -8.11
C ASN A 150 -3.13 11.91 -9.34
N LEU A 151 -3.05 11.17 -10.44
CA LEU A 151 -3.78 11.51 -11.66
C LEU A 151 -5.29 11.31 -11.49
N ALA A 152 -5.71 10.19 -10.88
CA ALA A 152 -7.10 9.89 -10.57
C ALA A 152 -7.76 10.99 -9.71
N ARG A 153 -7.03 11.59 -8.76
CA ARG A 153 -7.54 12.72 -7.95
C ARG A 153 -7.81 13.99 -8.76
N VAL A 154 -7.10 14.18 -9.87
CA VAL A 154 -7.20 15.35 -10.75
C VAL A 154 -8.28 15.14 -11.80
N ILE A 155 -8.30 13.98 -12.46
CA ILE A 155 -9.21 13.69 -13.59
C ILE A 155 -10.43 12.85 -13.22
N HIS A 156 -10.78 12.73 -11.93
CA HIS A 156 -11.92 11.92 -11.51
C HIS A 156 -13.21 12.39 -12.20
N PRO A 157 -14.06 11.49 -12.73
CA PRO A 157 -15.29 11.86 -13.43
C PRO A 157 -16.18 12.78 -12.60
N ASP A 158 -16.35 12.53 -11.30
CA ASP A 158 -17.17 13.38 -10.42
C ASP A 158 -16.72 14.84 -10.36
N LYS A 159 -15.44 15.14 -10.61
CA LYS A 159 -14.90 16.50 -10.57
C LYS A 159 -15.00 17.21 -11.92
N ILE A 160 -14.65 16.52 -13.00
CA ILE A 160 -14.47 17.16 -14.31
C ILE A 160 -15.59 16.85 -15.31
N SER A 161 -16.52 15.94 -15.01
CA SER A 161 -17.62 15.56 -15.92
C SER A 161 -18.49 16.73 -16.36
N ARG A 162 -18.66 17.76 -15.52
CA ARG A 162 -19.41 18.98 -15.86
C ARG A 162 -18.70 19.86 -16.89
N HIS A 163 -17.39 19.71 -17.05
CA HIS A 163 -16.53 20.53 -17.91
C HIS A 163 -15.95 19.73 -19.08
N PHE A 164 -16.08 18.40 -19.06
CA PHE A 164 -15.52 17.52 -20.07
C PHE A 164 -16.30 16.20 -20.19
N ASP A 165 -17.01 16.04 -21.31
CA ASP A 165 -17.83 14.85 -21.60
C ASP A 165 -17.00 13.55 -21.68
N GLY A 166 -15.71 13.67 -22.05
CA GLY A 166 -14.78 12.55 -22.14
C GLY A 166 -14.22 12.07 -20.79
N ALA A 167 -14.64 12.65 -19.66
CA ALA A 167 -14.05 12.39 -18.34
C ALA A 167 -14.05 10.90 -17.95
N THR A 168 -15.18 10.22 -18.11
CA THR A 168 -15.30 8.79 -17.79
C THR A 168 -14.38 7.95 -18.67
N ARG A 169 -14.30 8.26 -19.97
CA ARG A 169 -13.43 7.55 -20.91
C ARG A 169 -11.95 7.77 -20.58
N ALA A 170 -11.57 9.00 -20.23
CA ALA A 170 -10.21 9.32 -19.79
C ALA A 170 -9.83 8.53 -18.53
N PHE A 171 -10.74 8.47 -17.57
CA PHE A 171 -10.54 7.71 -16.33
C PHE A 171 -10.43 6.20 -16.61
N GLN A 172 -11.24 5.65 -17.50
CA GLN A 172 -11.13 4.24 -17.92
C GLN A 172 -9.78 3.94 -18.60
N MET A 173 -9.27 4.86 -19.44
CA MET A 173 -7.93 4.71 -20.04
C MET A 173 -6.83 4.74 -18.98
N LEU A 174 -6.96 5.59 -17.96
CA LEU A 174 -6.05 5.61 -16.82
C LEU A 174 -6.05 4.28 -16.05
N VAL A 175 -7.23 3.75 -15.74
CA VAL A 175 -7.38 2.44 -15.05
C VAL A 175 -6.74 1.33 -15.87
N ARG A 176 -7.06 1.27 -17.17
CA ARG A 176 -6.50 0.27 -18.09
C ARG A 176 -4.98 0.35 -18.17
N ALA A 177 -4.41 1.55 -18.29
CA ALA A 177 -2.97 1.75 -18.33
C ALA A 177 -2.30 1.26 -17.04
N PHE A 178 -2.90 1.53 -15.88
CA PHE A 178 -2.38 1.05 -14.60
C PHE A 178 -2.43 -0.49 -14.50
N GLU A 179 -3.55 -1.11 -14.86
CA GLU A 179 -3.70 -2.57 -14.85
C GLU A 179 -2.69 -3.24 -15.79
N GLU A 180 -2.53 -2.72 -17.00
CA GLU A 180 -1.64 -3.29 -18.00
C GLU A 180 -0.16 -3.21 -17.59
N ILE A 181 0.26 -2.09 -17.01
CA ILE A 181 1.65 -1.88 -16.60
C ILE A 181 1.98 -2.63 -15.30
N SER A 182 1.01 -2.75 -14.40
CA SER A 182 1.20 -3.45 -13.12
C SER A 182 1.08 -4.96 -13.24
N ALA A 183 0.45 -5.48 -14.30
CA ALA A 183 0.35 -6.91 -14.55
C ALA A 183 1.73 -7.57 -14.71
N PRO A 184 1.91 -8.80 -14.20
CA PRO A 184 3.13 -9.57 -14.45
C PRO A 184 3.25 -9.90 -15.94
N GLU A 185 4.47 -9.82 -16.47
CA GLU A 185 4.73 -10.07 -17.89
C GLU A 185 4.35 -11.52 -18.24
N PRO A 186 3.48 -11.75 -19.25
CA PRO A 186 3.15 -13.10 -19.67
C PRO A 186 4.42 -13.79 -20.18
N PRO A 187 4.60 -15.10 -19.93
CA PRO A 187 5.78 -15.82 -20.39
C PRO A 187 5.91 -15.69 -21.92
N PRO A 188 7.13 -15.55 -22.45
CA PRO A 188 7.34 -15.40 -23.89
C PRO A 188 6.72 -16.59 -24.62
N LYS A 189 5.81 -16.32 -25.56
CA LYS A 189 5.25 -17.34 -26.44
C LYS A 189 6.41 -17.91 -27.26
N ALA A 190 6.78 -19.16 -26.96
CA ALA A 190 7.78 -19.88 -27.74
C ALA A 190 7.34 -19.91 -29.20
N ALA A 191 8.10 -19.26 -30.08
CA ALA A 191 7.89 -19.31 -31.50
C ALA A 191 8.41 -20.67 -32.01
N GLY A 192 7.49 -21.53 -32.46
CA GLY A 192 7.80 -22.67 -33.33
C GLY A 192 7.71 -24.06 -32.70
N GLY A 193 7.01 -24.95 -33.43
CA GLY A 193 7.25 -26.40 -33.40
C GLY A 193 6.29 -27.21 -32.53
N GLY A 194 5.35 -27.91 -33.17
CA GLY A 194 4.39 -28.79 -32.53
C GLY A 194 5.02 -29.95 -31.77
N ALA A 195 4.99 -29.87 -30.45
CA ALA A 195 4.89 -31.01 -29.55
C ALA A 195 4.22 -30.49 -28.26
N LYS A 196 3.12 -31.12 -27.82
CA LYS A 196 2.48 -30.77 -26.55
C LYS A 196 3.53 -30.85 -25.44
N PRO A 197 3.94 -29.74 -24.82
CA PRO A 197 4.84 -29.81 -23.69
C PRO A 197 4.10 -30.53 -22.57
N LYS A 198 4.69 -31.59 -22.00
CA LYS A 198 4.33 -31.98 -20.63
C LYS A 198 4.45 -30.71 -19.80
N GLU A 199 3.37 -30.37 -19.12
CA GLU A 199 3.20 -29.16 -18.32
C GLU A 199 4.37 -29.04 -17.34
N LYS A 200 5.42 -28.32 -17.75
CA LYS A 200 6.52 -27.97 -16.87
C LYS A 200 5.92 -26.96 -15.92
N THR A 201 5.81 -27.33 -14.64
CA THR A 201 5.60 -26.42 -13.53
C THR A 201 6.35 -25.14 -13.83
N LEU A 202 5.62 -24.04 -13.97
CA LEU A 202 6.15 -22.75 -14.43
C LEU A 202 7.18 -22.27 -13.39
N SER A 203 8.44 -22.72 -13.53
CA SER A 203 9.47 -22.45 -12.54
C SER A 203 10.04 -21.07 -12.81
N ARG A 204 9.79 -20.17 -11.86
CA ARG A 204 10.39 -18.85 -11.85
C ARG A 204 11.91 -18.98 -11.88
N SER A 205 12.57 -18.40 -12.88
CA SER A 205 14.03 -18.38 -12.93
C SER A 205 14.59 -17.27 -12.04
N ASN A 206 15.81 -17.49 -11.55
CA ASN A 206 16.59 -16.48 -10.82
C ASN A 206 17.48 -15.63 -11.74
N ALA A 207 17.25 -15.68 -13.06
CA ALA A 207 18.04 -14.92 -14.02
C ALA A 207 17.80 -13.42 -13.83
N GLY A 208 18.89 -12.66 -13.61
CA GLY A 208 18.80 -11.23 -13.28
C GLY A 208 18.21 -10.92 -11.91
N CYS A 209 18.02 -11.93 -11.05
CA CYS A 209 17.52 -11.74 -9.69
C CYS A 209 18.68 -11.59 -8.69
N HIS A 210 18.53 -10.68 -7.74
CA HIS A 210 19.51 -10.40 -6.69
C HIS A 210 18.86 -10.50 -5.31
N ARG A 211 19.67 -10.84 -4.31
CA ARG A 211 19.30 -10.65 -2.91
C ARG A 211 19.51 -9.18 -2.55
N THR A 212 18.44 -8.39 -2.56
CA THR A 212 18.51 -6.98 -2.21
C THR A 212 18.83 -6.83 -0.72
N LYS A 213 19.55 -5.78 -0.35
CA LYS A 213 19.82 -5.50 1.07
C LYS A 213 18.55 -4.95 1.71
N VAL A 214 18.13 -5.59 2.80
CA VAL A 214 17.00 -5.15 3.59
C VAL A 214 17.53 -4.63 4.93
N CYS A 215 17.07 -3.46 5.35
CA CYS A 215 17.54 -2.81 6.57
C CYS A 215 16.39 -2.47 7.50
N CYS A 216 16.67 -2.51 8.81
CA CYS A 216 15.73 -2.11 9.85
C CYS A 216 15.35 -0.63 9.69
N PRO A 217 14.05 -0.27 9.71
CA PRO A 217 13.63 1.13 9.58
C PRO A 217 14.04 2.03 10.75
N ARG A 218 14.29 1.44 11.93
CA ARG A 218 14.65 2.18 13.14
C ARG A 218 16.15 2.44 13.26
N CYS A 219 16.96 1.39 13.27
CA CYS A 219 18.41 1.51 13.47
C CYS A 219 19.25 1.40 12.19
N ARG A 220 18.62 1.12 11.03
CA ARG A 220 19.27 0.94 9.71
C ARG A 220 20.25 -0.23 9.62
N SER A 221 20.30 -1.12 10.62
CA SER A 221 21.11 -2.34 10.54
C SER A 221 20.62 -3.24 9.41
N VAL A 222 21.56 -3.90 8.73
CA VAL A 222 21.24 -4.88 7.69
C VAL A 222 20.57 -6.09 8.33
N TRP A 223 19.50 -6.58 7.71
CA TRP A 223 18.76 -7.77 8.13
C TRP A 223 19.24 -9.02 7.39
N GLY A 224 19.11 -10.17 8.04
CA GLY A 224 19.46 -11.46 7.45
C GLY A 224 20.96 -11.58 7.19
N THR A 225 21.79 -11.04 8.09
CA THR A 225 23.24 -11.29 8.13
C THR A 225 23.49 -12.72 8.61
N ALA A 226 24.69 -13.28 8.36
CA ALA A 226 24.97 -14.69 8.67
C ALA A 226 24.81 -15.06 10.15
N ASP A 227 24.98 -14.08 11.04
CA ASP A 227 24.84 -14.16 12.49
C ASP A 227 23.40 -14.02 13.00
N SER A 228 22.45 -13.64 12.14
CA SER A 228 21.07 -13.38 12.55
C SER A 228 20.21 -14.64 12.78
N GLY A 229 20.73 -15.84 12.46
CA GLY A 229 19.98 -17.10 12.53
C GLY A 229 18.89 -17.26 11.46
N VAL A 230 18.73 -16.27 10.59
CA VAL A 230 17.74 -16.22 9.51
C VAL A 230 18.20 -17.10 8.35
N GLN A 231 17.30 -17.95 7.86
CA GLN A 231 17.57 -18.85 6.75
C GLN A 231 17.43 -18.13 5.41
N PRO A 232 18.09 -18.59 4.32
CA PRO A 232 17.97 -17.92 3.02
C PRO A 232 16.52 -17.79 2.53
N TYR A 233 15.68 -18.80 2.78
CA TYR A 233 14.26 -18.78 2.40
C TYR A 233 13.41 -17.77 3.18
N ASP A 234 13.85 -17.30 4.36
CA ASP A 234 13.16 -16.22 5.07
C ASP A 234 13.17 -14.92 4.27
N TYR A 235 14.18 -14.71 3.41
CA TYR A 235 14.16 -13.59 2.47
C TYR A 235 12.95 -13.70 1.53
N SER A 236 12.65 -14.90 1.01
CA SER A 236 11.47 -15.11 0.16
C SER A 236 10.18 -14.81 0.92
N PHE A 237 10.07 -15.21 2.19
CA PHE A 237 8.89 -14.96 3.02
C PHE A 237 8.73 -13.48 3.39
N LEU A 238 9.82 -12.80 3.74
CA LEU A 238 9.82 -11.37 3.98
C LEU A 238 9.41 -10.63 2.72
N MET A 239 10.04 -10.90 1.57
CA MET A 239 9.79 -10.15 0.34
C MET A 239 8.39 -10.38 -0.21
N GLN A 240 7.81 -11.57 -0.06
CA GLN A 240 6.40 -11.82 -0.40
C GLN A 240 5.42 -11.17 0.59
N GLY A 241 5.91 -10.56 1.67
CA GLY A 241 5.08 -9.97 2.70
C GLY A 241 4.36 -10.99 3.57
N LEU A 242 4.86 -12.21 3.66
CA LEU A 242 4.24 -13.28 4.45
C LEU A 242 4.59 -13.18 5.93
N LYS A 243 5.82 -12.77 6.25
CA LYS A 243 6.36 -12.72 7.62
C LYS A 243 6.97 -11.36 7.96
N SER A 244 6.78 -10.93 9.20
CA SER A 244 7.49 -9.82 9.84
C SER A 244 8.61 -10.37 10.71
N TYR A 245 9.66 -9.58 10.92
CA TYR A 245 10.84 -9.97 11.69
C TYR A 245 11.22 -8.87 12.68
N CYS A 246 11.84 -9.28 13.78
CA CYS A 246 12.41 -8.36 14.76
C CYS A 246 13.87 -8.06 14.42
N CYS A 247 14.24 -6.79 14.48
CA CYS A 247 15.64 -6.38 14.41
C CYS A 247 16.41 -6.93 15.61
N ALA A 248 17.49 -7.68 15.37
CA ALA A 248 18.35 -8.22 16.42
C ALA A 248 19.00 -7.13 17.31
N LEU A 249 19.16 -5.90 16.81
CA LEU A 249 19.80 -4.81 17.56
C LEU A 249 18.84 -3.97 18.37
N CYS A 250 17.71 -3.56 17.78
CA CYS A 250 16.79 -2.58 18.41
C CYS A 250 15.40 -3.14 18.72
N LEU A 251 15.18 -4.44 18.47
CA LEU A 251 13.94 -5.17 18.67
C LEU A 251 12.73 -4.58 17.95
N CYS A 252 12.95 -3.68 16.98
CA CYS A 252 11.90 -3.15 16.13
C CYS A 252 11.38 -4.28 15.24
N GLU A 253 10.09 -4.56 15.31
CA GLU A 253 9.40 -5.40 14.32
C GLU A 253 9.24 -4.62 13.02
N PHE A 254 9.50 -5.28 11.88
CA PHE A 254 9.28 -4.72 10.55
C PHE A 254 8.95 -5.83 9.55
N GLY A 255 8.25 -5.45 8.48
CA GLY A 255 7.85 -6.33 7.38
C GLY A 255 8.37 -5.84 6.03
N CYS A 256 7.84 -6.42 4.96
CA CYS A 256 8.19 -6.07 3.58
C CYS A 256 8.06 -4.59 3.26
N VAL A 257 6.99 -3.91 3.69
CA VAL A 257 6.70 -2.53 3.26
C VAL A 257 7.35 -1.50 4.20
N SER A 258 7.50 -1.82 5.49
CA SER A 258 8.18 -0.95 6.46
C SER A 258 9.70 -1.04 6.41
N ALA A 259 10.29 -2.13 5.88
CA ALA A 259 11.73 -2.24 5.76
C ALA A 259 12.32 -1.25 4.75
N ILE A 260 13.60 -0.91 4.94
CA ILE A 260 14.35 -0.12 3.97
C ILE A 260 14.99 -1.10 2.97
N HIS A 261 14.62 -1.02 1.71
CA HIS A 261 15.17 -1.86 0.63
C HIS A 261 16.19 -1.08 -0.18
N LEU A 262 17.36 -1.66 -0.40
CA LEU A 262 18.44 -1.03 -1.15
C LEU A 262 18.66 -1.71 -2.50
N CYS A 263 18.84 -0.89 -3.53
CA CYS A 263 19.15 -1.35 -4.88
C CYS A 263 20.46 -2.16 -4.89
N PRO A 264 20.50 -3.35 -5.51
CA PRO A 264 21.67 -4.22 -5.50
C PRO A 264 22.86 -3.65 -6.28
N HIS A 265 22.65 -2.64 -7.11
CA HIS A 265 23.68 -2.04 -7.96
C HIS A 265 24.25 -0.72 -7.42
N CYS A 266 23.50 0.02 -6.60
CA CYS A 266 23.95 1.34 -6.13
C CYS A 266 23.62 1.63 -4.66
N ASP A 267 23.10 0.65 -3.92
CA ASP A 267 22.75 0.73 -2.49
C ASP A 267 21.77 1.85 -2.10
N ARG A 268 21.11 2.45 -3.09
CA ARG A 268 20.12 3.50 -2.84
C ARG A 268 18.80 2.90 -2.37
N PRO A 269 18.13 3.51 -1.36
CA PRO A 269 16.79 3.11 -0.96
C PRO A 269 15.79 3.25 -2.11
N PHE A 270 14.91 2.27 -2.25
CA PHE A 270 13.78 2.32 -3.18
C PHE A 270 12.49 1.85 -2.48
N GLU A 271 11.35 2.23 -3.04
CA GLU A 271 10.03 1.84 -2.53
C GLU A 271 9.66 0.45 -3.06
N TYR A 272 9.55 -0.51 -2.16
CA TYR A 272 9.22 -1.91 -2.46
C TYR A 272 7.79 -2.24 -2.06
N HIS A 273 7.12 -3.07 -2.86
CA HIS A 273 5.83 -3.67 -2.53
C HIS A 273 5.88 -5.18 -2.81
N PRO A 274 5.18 -6.05 -2.03
CA PRO A 274 5.18 -7.50 -2.27
C PRO A 274 4.77 -7.94 -3.67
N GLN A 275 3.94 -7.15 -4.36
CA GLN A 275 3.54 -7.42 -5.74
C GLN A 275 4.69 -7.26 -6.75
N ASP A 276 5.77 -6.58 -6.35
CA ASP A 276 6.99 -6.50 -7.15
C ASP A 276 7.85 -7.77 -7.06
N TYR A 277 7.57 -8.67 -6.12
CA TYR A 277 8.44 -9.83 -5.85
C TYR A 277 8.71 -10.68 -7.10
N HIS A 278 7.71 -10.83 -7.98
CA HIS A 278 7.80 -11.62 -9.20
C HIS A 278 8.17 -10.79 -10.44
N ARG A 279 8.47 -9.49 -10.28
CA ARG A 279 8.78 -8.54 -11.35
C ARG A 279 10.27 -8.19 -11.32
N GLN A 280 10.76 -7.66 -12.44
CA GLN A 280 12.05 -6.97 -12.48
C GLN A 280 11.81 -5.47 -12.40
N LEU A 281 12.57 -4.81 -11.52
CA LEU A 281 12.49 -3.38 -11.29
C LEU A 281 13.76 -2.67 -11.74
N THR A 282 13.65 -1.38 -12.01
CA THR A 282 14.80 -0.48 -12.08
C THR A 282 14.86 0.41 -10.84
N CYS A 283 16.06 0.86 -10.48
CA CYS A 283 16.29 1.65 -9.27
C CYS A 283 15.54 3.00 -9.26
N GLY A 284 15.14 3.52 -10.43
CA GLY A 284 14.58 4.86 -10.57
C GLY A 284 15.60 6.00 -10.42
N ARG A 285 16.89 5.69 -10.25
CA ARG A 285 17.97 6.69 -10.27
C ARG A 285 18.43 6.87 -11.71
N THR A 286 18.57 8.12 -12.16
CA THR A 286 19.01 8.46 -13.52
C THR A 286 20.33 7.80 -13.92
N THR A 287 21.24 7.62 -12.97
CA THR A 287 22.55 6.98 -13.18
C THR A 287 22.54 5.45 -12.95
N CYS A 288 21.42 4.85 -12.53
CA CYS A 288 21.29 3.42 -12.26
C CYS A 288 20.07 2.85 -12.99
N THR A 289 20.28 2.44 -14.23
CA THR A 289 19.25 1.96 -15.17
C THR A 289 19.16 0.44 -15.28
N LYS A 290 20.03 -0.30 -14.57
CA LYS A 290 20.06 -1.77 -14.64
C LYS A 290 18.80 -2.37 -14.00
N PRO A 291 18.03 -3.20 -14.72
CA PRO A 291 16.91 -3.91 -14.12
C PRO A 291 17.44 -5.03 -13.22
N PHE A 292 16.69 -5.32 -12.15
CA PHE A 292 16.97 -6.41 -11.24
C PHE A 292 15.67 -7.04 -10.74
N GLY A 293 15.66 -8.36 -10.58
CA GLY A 293 14.60 -9.09 -9.88
C GLY A 293 14.99 -9.41 -8.44
N PHE A 294 14.08 -10.05 -7.71
CA PHE A 294 14.28 -10.46 -6.33
C PHE A 294 14.60 -11.95 -6.23
N MET A 295 15.65 -12.33 -5.49
CA MET A 295 16.04 -13.74 -5.35
C MET A 295 14.88 -14.61 -4.83
N LEU A 296 14.59 -15.72 -5.52
CA LEU A 296 13.74 -16.79 -5.00
C LEU A 296 14.62 -17.90 -4.45
N TYR A 297 14.55 -18.12 -3.14
CA TYR A 297 15.17 -19.26 -2.49
C TYR A 297 14.20 -20.44 -2.44
N HIS A 298 14.74 -21.64 -2.65
CA HIS A 298 14.00 -22.88 -2.50
C HIS A 298 13.55 -23.07 -1.05
N VAL A 299 12.27 -23.38 -0.86
CA VAL A 299 11.67 -23.68 0.43
C VAL A 299 11.40 -25.18 0.49
N PRO A 300 11.93 -25.92 1.48
CA PRO A 300 11.57 -27.32 1.67
C PRO A 300 10.06 -27.48 1.93
N PRO A 301 9.38 -28.50 1.37
CA PRO A 301 7.92 -28.66 1.52
C PRO A 301 7.44 -28.70 2.97
N ARG A 302 8.22 -29.30 3.87
CA ARG A 302 7.92 -29.30 5.31
C ARG A 302 7.85 -27.88 5.87
N VAL A 303 8.86 -27.06 5.58
CA VAL A 303 8.94 -25.67 6.04
C VAL A 303 7.80 -24.84 5.43
N GLU A 304 7.45 -25.08 4.17
CA GLU A 304 6.32 -24.41 3.53
C GLU A 304 4.99 -24.76 4.22
N ASN A 305 4.76 -26.03 4.54
CA ASN A 305 3.56 -26.48 5.25
C ASN A 305 3.48 -25.90 6.66
N ASP A 306 4.58 -25.94 7.40
CA ASP A 306 4.68 -25.34 8.74
C ASP A 306 4.40 -23.82 8.67
N MET A 307 4.95 -23.15 7.65
CA MET A 307 4.71 -21.72 7.41
C MET A 307 3.26 -21.42 7.04
N ARG A 308 2.60 -22.24 6.22
CA ARG A 308 1.16 -22.09 5.92
C ARG A 308 0.33 -22.18 7.19
N ALA A 309 0.62 -23.15 8.06
CA ALA A 309 -0.06 -23.29 9.35
C ALA A 309 0.20 -22.09 10.28
N GLU A 310 1.46 -21.65 10.40
CA GLU A 310 1.85 -20.47 11.18
C GLU A 310 1.12 -19.20 10.69
N ILE A 311 1.12 -18.95 9.38
CA ILE A 311 0.44 -17.80 8.77
C ILE A 311 -1.06 -17.84 9.01
N LYS A 312 -1.72 -18.99 8.83
CA LYS A 312 -3.16 -19.12 9.09
C LYS A 312 -3.49 -18.79 10.55
N ALA A 313 -2.79 -19.41 11.49
CA ALA A 313 -2.96 -19.17 12.92
C ALA A 313 -2.70 -17.70 13.30
N GLU A 314 -1.69 -17.07 12.69
CA GLU A 314 -1.38 -15.67 12.93
C GLU A 314 -2.46 -14.72 12.40
N GLN A 315 -3.01 -14.99 11.22
CA GLN A 315 -4.12 -14.18 10.69
C GLN A 315 -5.38 -14.30 11.55
N GLU A 316 -5.72 -15.50 11.99
CA GLU A 316 -6.84 -15.72 12.92
C GLU A 316 -6.64 -14.95 14.24
N ARG A 317 -5.42 -15.00 14.80
CA ARG A 317 -5.05 -14.26 16.01
C ARG A 317 -5.17 -12.75 15.82
N ARG A 318 -4.66 -12.21 14.70
CA ARG A 318 -4.72 -10.78 14.38
C ARG A 318 -6.14 -10.30 14.17
N LEU A 319 -6.98 -11.07 13.49
CA LEU A 319 -8.39 -10.75 13.30
C LEU A 319 -9.10 -10.63 14.65
N LYS A 320 -8.89 -11.62 15.55
CA LYS A 320 -9.43 -11.61 16.91
C LYS A 320 -8.96 -10.40 17.72
N GLN A 321 -7.67 -10.05 17.63
CA GLN A 321 -7.11 -8.86 18.30
C GLN A 321 -7.70 -7.55 17.77
N ARG A 322 -7.87 -7.42 16.44
CA ARG A 322 -8.48 -6.24 15.82
C ARG A 322 -9.94 -6.06 16.25
N GLU A 323 -10.72 -7.13 16.27
CA GLU A 323 -12.11 -7.09 16.75
C GLU A 323 -12.19 -6.71 18.23
N ALA A 324 -11.36 -7.33 19.07
CA ALA A 324 -11.31 -7.00 20.49
C ALA A 324 -10.91 -5.53 20.72
N SER A 325 -9.96 -5.01 19.93
CA SER A 325 -9.55 -3.61 19.97
C SER A 325 -10.66 -2.68 19.50
N ALA A 326 -11.31 -2.96 18.37
CA ALA A 326 -12.43 -2.19 17.86
C ALA A 326 -13.61 -2.17 18.85
N ALA A 327 -13.93 -3.30 19.50
CA ALA A 327 -14.95 -3.38 20.52
C ALA A 327 -14.59 -2.59 21.79
N ARG A 328 -13.31 -2.54 22.18
CA ARG A 328 -12.84 -1.65 23.26
C ARG A 328 -12.99 -0.18 22.88
N LEU A 329 -12.56 0.20 21.67
CA LEU A 329 -12.68 1.57 21.17
C LEU A 329 -14.14 2.03 21.06
N GLN A 330 -15.05 1.18 20.57
CA GLN A 330 -16.48 1.50 20.52
C GLN A 330 -17.07 1.69 21.92
N ARG A 331 -16.68 0.85 22.90
CA ARG A 331 -17.10 1.03 24.29
C ARG A 331 -16.54 2.30 24.92
N ALA A 332 -15.30 2.67 24.59
CA ALA A 332 -14.70 3.93 25.03
C ALA A 332 -15.42 5.13 24.40
N ALA A 333 -15.67 5.11 23.09
CA ALA A 333 -16.38 6.16 22.36
C ALA A 333 -17.81 6.38 22.87
N ARG A 334 -18.50 5.33 23.34
CA ARG A 334 -19.82 5.46 23.99
C ARG A 334 -19.75 6.14 25.36
N LYS A 335 -18.60 6.09 26.04
CA LYS A 335 -18.37 6.72 27.34
C LYS A 335 -17.81 8.14 27.20
N GLU A 336 -17.13 8.43 26.10
CA GLU A 336 -16.57 9.76 25.86
C GLU A 336 -17.67 10.77 25.57
N THR A 337 -17.70 11.83 26.38
CA THR A 337 -18.49 13.02 26.10
C THR A 337 -17.71 13.87 25.09
N PRO A 338 -18.28 14.27 23.95
CA PRO A 338 -17.59 15.10 22.98
C PRO A 338 -17.27 16.46 23.62
N MET A 339 -16.00 16.67 23.97
CA MET A 339 -15.49 17.94 24.48
C MET A 339 -15.05 18.82 23.32
N SER A 340 -15.37 20.11 23.41
CA SER A 340 -14.79 21.16 22.56
C SER A 340 -13.29 21.28 22.79
N ASP A 341 -12.57 21.86 21.83
CA ASP A 341 -11.12 22.02 21.96
C ASP A 341 -10.72 22.94 23.12
N ASP A 342 -11.58 23.91 23.47
CA ASP A 342 -11.40 24.76 24.65
C ASP A 342 -11.58 23.98 25.96
N GLU A 343 -12.54 23.05 26.02
CA GLU A 343 -12.73 22.17 27.17
C GLU A 343 -11.57 21.19 27.31
N ARG A 344 -11.07 20.63 26.20
CA ARG A 344 -9.86 19.79 26.20
C ARG A 344 -8.66 20.54 26.76
N ARG A 345 -8.45 21.79 26.35
CA ARG A 345 -7.37 22.64 26.86
C ARG A 345 -7.50 22.90 28.35
N LYS A 346 -8.68 23.31 28.81
CA LYS A 346 -8.96 23.54 30.24
C LYS A 346 -8.80 22.26 31.06
N HIS A 347 -9.16 21.11 30.50
CA HIS A 347 -8.96 19.82 31.14
C HIS A 347 -7.48 19.48 31.27
N ALA A 348 -6.69 19.67 30.20
CA ALA A 348 -5.23 19.48 30.24
C ALA A 348 -4.56 20.40 31.27
N GLU A 349 -4.98 21.66 31.38
CA GLU A 349 -4.48 22.58 32.42
C GLU A 349 -4.77 22.07 33.84
N LYS A 350 -5.97 21.52 34.08
CA LYS A 350 -6.32 20.90 35.37
C LYS A 350 -5.47 19.66 35.66
N LEU A 351 -5.15 18.86 34.65
CA LEU A 351 -4.31 17.68 34.79
C LEU A 351 -2.86 18.07 35.09
N PHE A 352 -2.33 19.09 34.41
CA PHE A 352 -0.98 19.61 34.65
C PHE A 352 -0.81 20.08 36.09
N VAL A 353 -1.73 20.89 36.61
CA VAL A 353 -1.67 21.41 38.00
C VAL A 353 -1.77 20.30 39.06
N ARG A 354 -2.33 19.14 38.70
CA ARG A 354 -2.40 17.94 39.54
C ARG A 354 -1.21 17.00 39.36
N SER A 355 -0.18 17.44 38.64
CA SER A 355 0.99 16.63 38.28
C SER A 355 0.65 15.32 37.55
N LEU A 356 -0.45 15.33 36.79
CA LEU A 356 -0.86 14.22 35.92
C LEU A 356 -0.39 14.41 34.46
N LEU A 357 0.15 15.58 34.14
CA LEU A 357 0.88 15.85 32.90
C LEU A 357 2.26 16.39 33.26
N ASP A 358 3.28 15.85 32.61
CA ASP A 358 4.69 16.21 32.85
C ASP A 358 5.03 17.58 32.26
N ASP A 359 4.31 18.04 31.22
CA ASP A 359 4.60 19.28 30.53
C ASP A 359 3.39 20.23 30.53
N CYS A 360 3.67 21.52 30.62
CA CYS A 360 2.65 22.56 30.52
C CYS A 360 1.98 22.50 29.13
N PRO A 361 0.65 22.35 29.05
CA PRO A 361 -0.07 22.16 27.79
C PRO A 361 -0.11 23.42 26.89
N ARG A 362 0.36 24.57 27.42
CA ARG A 362 0.44 25.82 26.65
C ARG A 362 1.80 25.99 25.99
N CYS A 363 2.88 25.92 26.76
CA CYS A 363 4.22 26.28 26.32
C CYS A 363 5.24 25.12 26.28
N GLY A 364 4.86 23.93 26.77
CA GLY A 364 5.74 22.76 26.83
C GLY A 364 6.82 22.84 27.92
N TYR A 365 6.65 23.70 28.93
CA TYR A 365 7.55 23.77 30.07
C TYR A 365 7.42 22.51 30.94
N SER A 366 8.55 21.87 31.23
CA SER A 366 8.64 20.70 32.11
C SER A 366 9.11 21.17 33.50
N PRO A 367 8.26 21.09 34.55
CA PRO A 367 8.59 21.52 35.89
C PRO A 367 9.54 20.52 36.58
N PRO A 368 10.29 20.94 37.61
CA PRO A 368 11.12 20.03 38.38
C PRO A 368 10.23 19.00 39.13
N PRO A 369 10.75 17.80 39.45
CA PRO A 369 9.97 16.76 40.15
C PRO A 369 9.41 17.18 41.52
N SER A 370 10.00 18.22 42.13
CA SER A 370 9.56 18.79 43.42
C SER A 370 8.47 19.86 43.29
N ALA A 371 8.00 20.16 42.07
CA ALA A 371 6.96 21.16 41.85
C ALA A 371 5.63 20.72 42.46
N ASP A 372 5.06 21.57 43.31
CA ASP A 372 3.77 21.36 43.93
C ASP A 372 2.64 22.07 43.17
N PHE A 373 1.41 21.85 43.63
CA PHE A 373 0.20 22.43 43.04
C PHE A 373 0.28 23.95 42.89
N GLU A 374 0.85 24.66 43.88
CA GLU A 374 0.94 26.11 43.88
C GLU A 374 1.94 26.59 42.81
N PHE A 375 3.10 25.96 42.72
CA PHE A 375 4.09 26.24 41.70
C PHE A 375 3.53 26.07 40.28
N LEU A 376 2.86 24.94 40.02
CA LEU A 376 2.28 24.63 38.71
C LEU A 376 1.11 25.57 38.36
N SER A 377 0.31 25.94 39.36
CA SER A 377 -0.76 26.93 39.21
C SER A 377 -0.22 28.33 38.90
N ALA A 378 0.85 28.75 39.58
CA ALA A 378 1.52 30.02 39.34
C ALA A 378 2.08 30.06 37.91
N HIS A 379 2.75 29.00 37.48
CA HIS A 379 3.22 28.88 36.11
C HIS A 379 2.10 29.08 35.08
N LEU A 380 0.95 28.39 35.22
CA LEU A 380 -0.15 28.53 34.25
C LEU A 380 -0.75 29.95 34.20
N ARG A 381 -0.76 30.68 35.32
CA ARG A 381 -1.22 32.08 35.36
C ARG A 381 -0.26 33.00 34.63
N GLU A 382 1.04 32.78 34.78
CA GLU A 382 2.10 33.58 34.17
C GLU A 382 2.43 33.17 32.72
N CYS A 383 2.00 31.97 32.30
CA CYS A 383 2.19 31.40 30.97
C CYS A 383 1.37 32.15 29.90
N THR A 384 1.96 33.25 29.43
CA THR A 384 1.36 34.22 28.49
C THR A 384 2.18 34.42 27.21
N ASP A 385 3.36 33.79 27.10
CA ASP A 385 4.24 33.92 25.94
C ASP A 385 3.63 33.28 24.68
N ALA A 386 3.08 34.13 23.81
CA ALA A 386 2.46 33.72 22.55
C ALA A 386 3.44 33.01 21.60
N ALA A 387 4.72 33.35 21.63
CA ALA A 387 5.73 32.72 20.78
C ALA A 387 6.06 31.31 21.28
N ALA A 388 6.22 31.12 22.59
CA ALA A 388 6.35 29.80 23.20
C ALA A 388 5.10 28.93 22.94
N HIS A 389 3.90 29.49 23.05
CA HIS A 389 2.66 28.79 22.74
C HIS A 389 2.61 28.33 21.27
N ALA A 390 2.98 29.21 20.33
CA ALA A 390 3.00 28.88 18.92
C ALA A 390 4.05 27.81 18.58
N ARG A 391 5.23 27.87 19.21
CA ARG A 391 6.29 26.86 19.06
C ARG A 391 5.82 25.50 19.56
N HIS A 392 5.29 25.42 20.77
CA HIS A 392 4.81 24.17 21.36
C HIS A 392 3.67 23.55 20.54
N ARG A 393 2.70 24.35 20.08
CA ARG A 393 1.65 23.86 19.16
C ARG A 393 2.21 23.26 17.88
N ARG A 394 3.26 23.88 17.29
CA ARG A 394 3.91 23.33 16.09
C ARG A 394 4.63 22.02 16.38
N GLU A 395 5.29 21.91 17.53
CA GLU A 395 5.97 20.68 17.97
C GLU A 395 4.96 19.54 18.20
N LEU A 396 3.86 19.81 18.92
CA LEU A 396 2.77 18.84 19.10
C LEU A 396 2.15 18.41 17.77
N ALA A 397 1.88 19.36 16.87
CA ALA A 397 1.35 19.05 15.54
C ALA A 397 2.33 18.21 14.72
N ALA A 398 3.64 18.50 14.79
CA ALA A 398 4.67 17.74 14.09
C ALA A 398 4.82 16.32 14.66
N ALA A 399 4.79 16.17 15.99
CA ALA A 399 4.84 14.89 16.69
C ALA A 399 3.59 14.04 16.39
N SER A 400 2.40 14.63 16.47
CA SER A 400 1.14 13.99 16.09
C SER A 400 1.17 13.54 14.62
N ALA A 401 1.59 14.41 13.70
CA ALA A 401 1.71 14.05 12.29
C ALA A 401 2.76 12.95 12.05
N ALA A 402 3.85 12.90 12.82
CA ALA A 402 4.82 11.82 12.77
C ALA A 402 4.25 10.49 13.26
N LEU A 403 3.49 10.50 14.36
CA LEU A 403 2.78 9.33 14.88
C LEU A 403 1.72 8.84 13.89
N SER A 404 0.91 9.74 13.30
CA SER A 404 -0.07 9.37 12.27
C SER A 404 0.59 8.74 11.04
N ARG A 405 1.72 9.28 10.58
CA ARG A 405 2.49 8.68 9.47
C ARG A 405 3.02 7.29 9.84
N ARG A 406 3.46 7.09 11.08
CA ARG A 406 3.92 5.78 11.56
C ARG A 406 2.75 4.78 11.59
N HIS A 407 1.62 5.13 12.20
CA HIS A 407 0.44 4.27 12.21
C HIS A 407 -0.06 3.94 10.81
N ALA A 408 -0.08 4.91 9.88
CA ALA A 408 -0.47 4.67 8.50
C ALA A 408 0.46 3.66 7.78
N ARG A 409 1.76 3.66 8.11
CA ARG A 409 2.71 2.65 7.59
C ARG A 409 2.47 1.29 8.21
N GLU A 410 2.29 1.21 9.53
CA GLU A 410 1.99 -0.04 10.23
C GLU A 410 0.67 -0.67 9.71
N GLU A 411 -0.35 0.16 9.45
CA GLU A 411 -1.61 -0.29 8.85
C GLU A 411 -1.41 -0.76 7.39
N ALA A 412 -0.64 -0.02 6.59
CA ALA A 412 -0.34 -0.42 5.21
C ALA A 412 0.44 -1.76 5.14
N ASP A 413 1.42 -1.95 6.03
CA ASP A 413 2.15 -3.22 6.18
C ASP A 413 1.19 -4.35 6.55
N ALA A 414 0.32 -4.12 7.53
CA ALA A 414 -0.62 -5.12 8.01
C ALA A 414 -1.70 -5.46 6.95
N GLU A 415 -2.08 -4.50 6.11
CA GLU A 415 -2.94 -4.73 4.94
C GLU A 415 -2.21 -5.53 3.86
N ALA A 416 -0.97 -5.16 3.51
CA ALA A 416 -0.18 -5.87 2.51
C ALA A 416 0.06 -7.33 2.94
N GLN A 417 0.44 -7.53 4.21
CA GLN A 417 0.68 -8.86 4.77
C GLN A 417 -0.59 -9.70 4.86
N ASN A 418 -1.75 -9.12 5.22
CA ASN A 418 -3.00 -9.89 5.23
C ASN A 418 -3.40 -10.36 3.84
N LEU A 419 -3.26 -9.51 2.82
CA LEU A 419 -3.57 -9.90 1.44
C LEU A 419 -2.61 -10.96 0.92
N ALA A 420 -1.30 -10.77 1.15
CA ALA A 420 -0.28 -11.74 0.73
C ALA A 420 -0.45 -13.09 1.42
N ALA A 421 -0.74 -13.10 2.72
CA ALA A 421 -1.05 -14.30 3.48
C ALA A 421 -2.27 -15.04 2.91
N TRP A 422 -3.36 -14.33 2.64
CA TRP A 422 -4.56 -14.93 2.05
C TRP A 422 -4.28 -15.52 0.66
N GLN A 423 -3.56 -14.80 -0.20
CA GLN A 423 -3.13 -15.31 -1.51
C GLN A 423 -2.24 -16.54 -1.40
N PHE A 424 -1.30 -16.54 -0.46
CA PHE A 424 -0.39 -17.66 -0.19
C PHE A 424 -1.13 -18.91 0.31
N LEU A 425 -2.17 -18.72 1.12
CA LEU A 425 -3.09 -19.79 1.56
C LEU A 425 -4.03 -20.28 0.44
N GLY A 426 -3.83 -19.81 -0.80
CA GLY A 426 -4.56 -20.26 -1.99
C GLY A 426 -5.59 -19.26 -2.51
N GLY A 427 -5.81 -18.14 -1.81
CA GLY A 427 -6.77 -17.12 -2.23
C GLY A 427 -8.19 -17.66 -2.41
N SER A 428 -8.54 -18.71 -1.64
CA SER A 428 -9.77 -19.45 -1.80
C SER A 428 -10.97 -18.65 -1.29
N THR A 429 -12.14 -18.95 -1.85
CA THR A 429 -13.41 -18.36 -1.41
C THR A 429 -13.67 -18.63 0.08
N GLU A 430 -13.35 -19.85 0.53
CA GLU A 430 -13.52 -20.31 1.92
C GLU A 430 -12.67 -19.54 2.93
N SER A 431 -11.54 -18.97 2.51
CA SER A 431 -10.65 -18.20 3.40
C SER A 431 -10.87 -16.68 3.31
N MET A 432 -11.83 -16.21 2.50
CA MET A 432 -12.10 -14.78 2.32
C MET A 432 -12.54 -14.07 3.60
N TRP A 433 -13.08 -14.81 4.59
CA TRP A 433 -13.44 -14.24 5.88
C TRP A 433 -12.22 -13.73 6.68
N LEU A 434 -10.99 -14.07 6.28
CA LEU A 434 -9.74 -13.50 6.82
C LEU A 434 -9.41 -12.11 6.26
N LEU A 435 -10.02 -11.70 5.14
CA LEU A 435 -9.77 -10.40 4.51
C LEU A 435 -10.34 -9.25 5.35
N THR A 436 -9.66 -8.10 5.37
CA THR A 436 -10.21 -6.89 5.99
C THR A 436 -11.40 -6.37 5.18
N ASP A 437 -12.25 -5.53 5.79
CA ASP A 437 -13.39 -4.92 5.09
C ASP A 437 -12.94 -4.12 3.85
N LYS A 438 -11.80 -3.44 3.94
CA LYS A 438 -11.20 -2.70 2.82
C LYS A 438 -10.77 -3.62 1.68
N GLN A 439 -10.11 -4.74 2.01
CA GLN A 439 -9.69 -5.73 1.02
C GLN A 439 -10.88 -6.43 0.37
N LEU A 440 -11.90 -6.77 1.16
CA LEU A 440 -13.11 -7.39 0.67
C LEU A 440 -13.85 -6.49 -0.32
N ARG A 441 -13.99 -5.19 -0.02
CA ARG A 441 -14.56 -4.20 -0.95
C ARG A 441 -13.77 -4.15 -2.25
N LYS A 442 -12.44 -4.09 -2.17
CA LYS A 442 -11.56 -4.12 -3.34
C LYS A 442 -11.75 -5.39 -4.17
N GLN A 443 -11.85 -6.56 -3.54
CA GLN A 443 -12.10 -7.82 -4.24
C GLN A 443 -13.50 -7.84 -4.90
N CYS A 444 -14.51 -7.22 -4.28
CA CYS A 444 -15.83 -7.07 -4.90
C CYS A 444 -15.77 -6.18 -6.15
N GLU A 445 -15.11 -5.03 -6.05
CA GLU A 445 -14.90 -4.10 -7.17
C GLU A 445 -14.16 -4.78 -8.33
N GLU A 446 -13.06 -5.49 -8.06
CA GLU A 446 -12.27 -6.23 -9.06
C GLU A 446 -13.10 -7.36 -9.72
N ALA A 447 -14.02 -7.99 -8.99
CA ALA A 447 -14.88 -9.04 -9.52
C ALA A 447 -16.16 -8.50 -10.21
N GLY A 448 -16.36 -7.18 -10.25
CA GLY A 448 -17.57 -6.54 -10.75
C GLY A 448 -18.82 -6.78 -9.90
N VAL A 449 -18.64 -7.02 -8.59
CA VAL A 449 -19.72 -7.24 -7.62
C VAL A 449 -20.04 -5.93 -6.91
N LYS A 450 -21.32 -5.56 -6.87
CA LYS A 450 -21.78 -4.36 -6.14
C LYS A 450 -21.47 -4.50 -4.65
N VAL A 451 -20.77 -3.52 -4.10
CA VAL A 451 -20.46 -3.45 -2.66
C VAL A 451 -21.74 -3.18 -1.87
N GLY A 452 -22.12 -4.13 -1.02
CA GLY A 452 -23.23 -4.03 -0.08
C GLY A 452 -22.88 -3.27 1.21
N PRO A 453 -23.91 -2.92 2.02
CA PRO A 453 -23.76 -2.19 3.28
C PRO A 453 -23.00 -2.98 4.36
N SER A 454 -23.12 -4.30 4.39
CA SER A 454 -22.54 -5.15 5.44
C SER A 454 -21.39 -6.02 4.92
N ARG A 455 -20.52 -6.47 5.84
CA ARG A 455 -19.42 -7.38 5.50
C ARG A 455 -19.92 -8.71 4.97
N ASP A 456 -20.94 -9.27 5.61
CA ASP A 456 -21.45 -10.61 5.29
C ASP A 456 -22.13 -10.63 3.91
N GLU A 457 -22.84 -9.56 3.55
CA GLU A 457 -23.40 -9.41 2.19
C GLU A 457 -22.30 -9.35 1.12
N ASN A 458 -21.22 -8.60 1.38
CA ASN A 458 -20.08 -8.51 0.48
C ASN A 458 -19.38 -9.88 0.30
N LEU A 459 -19.17 -10.61 1.40
CA LEU A 459 -18.61 -11.97 1.36
C LEU A 459 -19.49 -12.91 0.54
N ALA A 460 -20.79 -12.95 0.84
CA ALA A 460 -21.71 -13.86 0.17
C ALA A 460 -21.86 -13.54 -1.33
N ALA A 461 -21.92 -12.25 -1.69
CA ALA A 461 -22.02 -11.83 -3.08
C ALA A 461 -20.76 -12.19 -3.88
N LEU A 462 -19.58 -11.93 -3.32
CA LEU A 462 -18.32 -12.27 -3.95
C LEU A 462 -18.09 -13.78 -4.03
N ALA A 463 -18.46 -14.54 -2.99
CA ALA A 463 -18.40 -15.99 -3.00
C ALA A 463 -19.26 -16.58 -4.12
N ARG A 464 -20.51 -16.14 -4.26
CA ARG A 464 -21.39 -16.56 -5.36
C ARG A 464 -20.81 -16.22 -6.73
N ARG A 465 -20.26 -15.00 -6.90
CA ARG A 465 -19.64 -14.59 -8.18
C ARG A 465 -18.48 -15.50 -8.55
N ARG A 466 -17.57 -15.78 -7.61
CA ARG A 466 -16.43 -16.67 -7.83
C ARG A 466 -16.86 -18.10 -8.17
N MET A 467 -17.87 -18.63 -7.48
CA MET A 467 -18.43 -19.94 -7.81
C MET A 467 -18.99 -19.99 -9.24
N THR A 468 -19.70 -18.95 -9.68
CA THR A 468 -20.23 -18.89 -11.05
C THR A 468 -19.13 -18.80 -12.10
N THR A 469 -18.06 -18.05 -11.84
CA THR A 469 -16.92 -17.95 -12.76
C THR A 469 -16.10 -19.24 -12.82
N ASP A 470 -15.92 -19.91 -11.68
CA ASP A 470 -15.19 -21.17 -11.60
C ASP A 470 -15.98 -22.29 -12.28
N ALA A 471 -17.29 -22.37 -12.06
CA ALA A 471 -18.18 -23.30 -12.76
C ALA A 471 -18.17 -23.08 -14.28
N ALA A 472 -18.30 -21.82 -14.74
CA ALA A 472 -18.25 -21.49 -16.16
C ALA A 472 -16.90 -21.85 -16.81
N ARG A 473 -15.80 -21.72 -16.07
CA ARG A 473 -14.46 -22.13 -16.53
C ARG A 473 -14.34 -23.64 -16.68
N ILE A 474 -14.95 -24.41 -15.77
CA ILE A 474 -14.98 -25.88 -15.81
C ILE A 474 -15.84 -26.37 -16.99
N GLU A 475 -16.98 -25.74 -17.25
CA GLU A 475 -17.89 -26.14 -18.33
C GLU A 475 -17.40 -25.72 -19.72
N GLY A 476 -16.72 -24.58 -19.84
CA GLY A 476 -16.13 -24.11 -21.11
C GLY A 476 -14.81 -24.79 -21.50
N GLY A 477 -14.15 -25.46 -20.55
CA GLY A 477 -12.90 -26.20 -20.77
C GLY A 477 -13.13 -27.71 -20.81
N LYS A 478 -13.03 -28.33 -21.98
CA LYS A 478 -12.84 -29.80 -22.06
C LYS A 478 -11.59 -30.20 -21.27
N GLY A 479 -11.79 -30.60 -20.01
CA GLY A 479 -10.84 -31.30 -19.14
C GLY A 479 -9.61 -30.49 -18.71
N MET A 480 -9.70 -29.80 -17.56
CA MET A 480 -8.54 -29.57 -16.69
C MET A 480 -8.96 -29.85 -15.25
N PRO A 481 -8.25 -30.71 -14.49
CA PRO A 481 -8.51 -30.87 -13.07
C PRO A 481 -8.09 -29.60 -12.33
N SER A 482 -8.93 -29.19 -11.39
CA SER A 482 -8.60 -28.21 -10.34
C SER A 482 -7.30 -28.63 -9.64
N LEU A 483 -6.35 -27.71 -9.48
CA LEU A 483 -5.15 -27.85 -8.67
C LEU A 483 -5.53 -27.83 -7.17
N ALA A 484 -6.27 -28.85 -6.74
CA ALA A 484 -6.34 -29.25 -5.34
C ALA A 484 -5.12 -30.16 -5.08
N TYR A 485 -4.22 -29.68 -4.23
CA TYR A 485 -3.06 -30.42 -3.75
C TYR A 485 -3.54 -31.58 -2.86
N HIS A 486 -3.66 -32.77 -3.42
CA HIS A 486 -3.81 -34.01 -2.66
C HIS A 486 -2.43 -34.65 -2.45
N PRO A 487 -2.02 -34.99 -1.22
CA PRO A 487 -0.83 -35.80 -0.99
C PRO A 487 -1.09 -37.22 -1.48
N SER A 488 -0.30 -37.67 -2.47
CA SER A 488 -0.37 -39.01 -3.03
C SER A 488 0.09 -40.05 -2.01
N ALA A 489 -0.85 -40.85 -1.50
CA ALA A 489 -0.56 -42.16 -0.93
C ALA A 489 -0.38 -43.18 -2.07
N GLY A 490 0.73 -43.91 -2.04
CA GLY A 490 0.99 -44.99 -2.99
C GLY A 490 0.13 -46.22 -2.71
N GLY A 491 -0.31 -46.90 -3.77
CA GLY A 491 -1.02 -48.17 -3.68
C GLY A 491 -1.31 -48.76 -5.05
N SER A 492 -0.84 -49.98 -5.25
CA SER A 492 -0.78 -50.84 -6.43
C SER A 492 -2.11 -51.23 -7.11
N ASP A 493 -2.05 -51.25 -8.45
CA ASP A 493 -2.28 -52.41 -9.35
C ASP A 493 -3.71 -52.99 -9.59
N LEU A 494 -3.83 -53.50 -10.84
CA LEU A 494 -4.83 -54.39 -11.45
C LEU A 494 -6.11 -53.78 -12.06
N GLY A 495 -6.01 -53.55 -13.37
CA GLY A 495 -6.76 -54.28 -14.43
C GLY A 495 -8.30 -54.27 -14.44
N GLY A 496 -8.88 -53.93 -15.60
CA GLY A 496 -10.18 -54.48 -15.98
C GLY A 496 -11.16 -53.58 -16.73
N ASP A 497 -11.33 -53.89 -18.00
CA ASP A 497 -12.57 -53.87 -18.78
C ASP A 497 -13.30 -52.58 -19.21
N ARG A 498 -13.30 -52.44 -20.54
CA ARG A 498 -14.25 -51.74 -21.39
C ARG A 498 -15.69 -52.18 -21.11
N LYS A 499 -16.64 -51.25 -20.92
CA LYS A 499 -18.04 -51.44 -21.38
C LYS A 499 -18.83 -50.12 -21.56
N LYS A 500 -19.32 -49.99 -22.80
CA LYS A 500 -20.62 -49.44 -23.26
C LYS A 500 -21.16 -48.11 -22.70
N ARG A 501 -20.87 -47.07 -23.47
CA ARG A 501 -21.81 -46.09 -24.08
C ARG A 501 -23.31 -46.42 -23.89
N HIS A 502 -24.02 -45.61 -23.08
CA HIS A 502 -25.46 -45.37 -23.24
C HIS A 502 -25.73 -43.89 -23.49
N LYS A 503 -26.36 -43.64 -24.63
CA LYS A 503 -26.91 -42.37 -25.11
C LYS A 503 -28.30 -42.23 -24.47
N ARG A 504 -28.49 -41.24 -23.60
CA ARG A 504 -29.82 -40.78 -23.18
C ARG A 504 -29.95 -39.31 -23.59
N SER A 505 -30.80 -39.12 -24.59
CA SER A 505 -31.52 -37.88 -24.86
C SER A 505 -32.63 -37.72 -23.82
N ASP A 506 -32.73 -36.54 -23.22
CA ASP A 506 -34.01 -35.89 -22.94
C ASP A 506 -33.72 -34.43 -22.56
N ASP A 507 -34.12 -33.54 -23.47
CA ASP A 507 -34.20 -32.11 -23.28
C ASP A 507 -35.36 -31.81 -22.31
N GLN A 508 -35.02 -31.33 -21.12
CA GLN A 508 -35.92 -30.52 -20.31
C GLN A 508 -35.19 -29.24 -19.88
N PRO A 509 -35.80 -28.05 -20.03
CA PRO A 509 -35.21 -26.81 -19.54
C PRO A 509 -35.29 -26.81 -18.02
N THR A 510 -34.18 -27.12 -17.36
CA THR A 510 -34.08 -26.99 -15.91
C THR A 510 -34.15 -25.52 -15.53
N ALA A 511 -34.95 -25.26 -14.50
CA ALA A 511 -35.11 -23.97 -13.86
C ALA A 511 -33.74 -23.32 -13.54
N SER A 512 -33.70 -21.99 -13.55
CA SER A 512 -32.53 -21.17 -13.18
C SER A 512 -31.81 -21.71 -11.94
N PRO A 513 -30.47 -21.70 -11.88
CA PRO A 513 -29.71 -22.32 -10.81
C PRO A 513 -29.84 -21.50 -9.52
N ALA A 514 -30.83 -21.84 -8.70
CA ALA A 514 -30.89 -21.39 -7.32
C ALA A 514 -29.71 -22.03 -6.54
N GLY A 515 -28.67 -21.23 -6.34
CA GLY A 515 -27.69 -21.34 -5.24
C GLY A 515 -27.10 -22.73 -4.97
N ARG A 516 -26.20 -23.21 -5.83
CA ARG A 516 -25.35 -24.36 -5.48
C ARG A 516 -24.42 -23.95 -4.32
N ARG A 517 -24.61 -24.55 -3.14
CA ARG A 517 -23.74 -24.34 -1.96
C ARG A 517 -22.34 -24.92 -2.22
N ILE A 518 -21.30 -24.31 -1.66
CA ILE A 518 -20.00 -24.99 -1.54
C ILE A 518 -20.17 -26.08 -0.50
N ALA A 519 -19.80 -27.32 -0.84
CA ALA A 519 -19.71 -28.38 0.15
C ALA A 519 -18.69 -27.96 1.21
N VAL A 520 -19.16 -27.73 2.43
CA VAL A 520 -18.28 -27.35 3.54
C VAL A 520 -17.45 -28.58 3.89
N SER A 521 -16.13 -28.44 3.93
CA SER A 521 -15.22 -29.52 4.35
C SER A 521 -14.63 -29.21 5.72
N ALA A 522 -14.30 -30.24 6.49
CA ALA A 522 -13.66 -30.05 7.80
C ALA A 522 -12.35 -29.24 7.71
N ALA A 523 -11.61 -29.37 6.59
CA ALA A 523 -10.37 -28.63 6.35
C ALA A 523 -10.61 -27.14 6.03
N SER A 524 -11.78 -26.81 5.48
CA SER A 524 -12.16 -25.44 5.13
C SER A 524 -12.60 -24.60 6.33
N LEU A 525 -13.05 -25.26 7.41
CA LEU A 525 -13.50 -24.58 8.61
C LEU A 525 -12.31 -24.03 9.45
N PRO A 526 -12.52 -22.95 10.21
CA PRO A 526 -11.54 -22.44 11.15
C PRO A 526 -11.32 -23.44 12.29
N SER A 527 -10.07 -23.66 12.72
CA SER A 527 -9.77 -24.57 13.84
C SER A 527 -10.28 -24.04 15.19
N ASN A 528 -10.62 -22.75 15.25
CA ASN A 528 -11.05 -22.05 16.44
C ASN A 528 -12.55 -21.69 16.43
N ILE A 529 -13.37 -22.40 15.64
CA ILE A 529 -14.79 -22.11 15.38
C ILE A 529 -15.61 -21.85 16.67
N HIS A 530 -15.41 -22.65 17.71
CA HIS A 530 -16.12 -22.50 18.99
C HIS A 530 -15.72 -21.25 19.81
N SER A 531 -14.64 -20.58 19.44
CA SER A 531 -14.15 -19.36 20.11
C SER A 531 -14.37 -18.08 19.29
N MET A 532 -15.01 -18.22 18.12
CA MET A 532 -15.29 -17.12 17.21
C MET A 532 -16.49 -16.29 17.70
N SER A 533 -16.46 -15.00 17.38
CA SER A 533 -17.61 -14.13 17.63
C SER A 533 -18.77 -14.45 16.69
N LEU A 534 -20.00 -14.08 17.07
CA LEU A 534 -21.18 -14.22 16.20
C LEU A 534 -20.95 -13.61 14.81
N ARG A 535 -20.29 -12.43 14.76
CA ARG A 535 -19.94 -11.75 13.50
C ARG A 535 -18.99 -12.60 12.65
N GLN A 536 -17.98 -13.22 13.27
CA GLN A 536 -17.01 -14.06 12.58
C GLN A 536 -17.67 -15.32 12.00
N LEU A 537 -18.53 -15.98 12.78
CA LEU A 537 -19.28 -17.15 12.32
C LEU A 537 -20.18 -16.81 11.13
N ARG A 538 -20.86 -15.66 11.15
CA ARG A 538 -21.66 -15.17 10.01
C ARG A 538 -20.79 -14.93 8.77
N SER A 539 -19.61 -14.35 8.94
CA SER A 539 -18.65 -14.18 7.85
C SER A 539 -18.15 -15.52 7.28
N VAL A 540 -17.95 -16.54 8.11
CA VAL A 540 -17.62 -17.91 7.65
C VAL A 540 -18.78 -18.50 6.84
N CYS A 541 -20.01 -18.46 7.36
CA CYS A 541 -21.21 -18.92 6.63
C CYS A 541 -21.33 -18.23 5.27
N ALA A 542 -21.15 -16.90 5.24
CA ALA A 542 -21.20 -16.11 4.03
C ALA A 542 -20.10 -16.48 3.02
N ALA A 543 -18.88 -16.79 3.49
CA ALA A 543 -17.79 -17.26 2.65
C ALA A 543 -18.08 -18.63 2.00
N HIS A 544 -18.83 -19.50 2.69
CA HIS A 544 -19.35 -20.76 2.15
C HIS A 544 -20.62 -20.60 1.28
N GLY A 545 -21.08 -19.36 1.11
CA GLY A 545 -22.17 -19.02 0.18
C GLY A 545 -23.57 -19.17 0.75
N PHE A 546 -23.73 -19.27 2.08
CA PHE A 546 -25.06 -19.33 2.70
C PHE A 546 -25.28 -18.23 3.75
N VAL A 547 -26.55 -17.85 3.92
CA VAL A 547 -27.00 -16.90 4.94
C VAL A 547 -27.52 -17.74 6.09
N PRO A 548 -26.91 -17.66 7.27
CA PRO A 548 -27.33 -18.51 8.37
C PRO A 548 -28.70 -18.10 8.90
N LYS A 549 -29.44 -19.08 9.42
CA LYS A 549 -30.76 -18.85 10.06
C LYS A 549 -30.62 -18.46 11.52
N GLY A 550 -29.56 -18.94 12.19
CA GLY A 550 -29.30 -18.67 13.60
C GLY A 550 -28.86 -17.24 13.91
N ASP A 551 -29.22 -16.75 15.09
CA ASP A 551 -28.75 -15.49 15.66
C ASP A 551 -27.84 -15.66 16.89
N THR A 552 -27.61 -16.91 17.32
CA THR A 552 -26.67 -17.27 18.40
C THR A 552 -25.43 -17.98 17.87
N THR A 553 -24.34 -17.94 18.63
CA THR A 553 -23.08 -18.62 18.29
C THR A 553 -23.28 -20.13 18.16
N GLU A 554 -24.06 -20.73 19.05
CA GLU A 554 -24.32 -22.16 19.09
C GLU A 554 -25.13 -22.61 17.86
N ALA A 555 -26.16 -21.83 17.49
CA ALA A 555 -26.99 -22.13 16.32
C ALA A 555 -26.18 -22.07 15.02
N LEU A 556 -25.27 -21.08 14.89
CA LEU A 556 -24.40 -20.97 13.73
C LEU A 556 -23.38 -22.10 13.63
N ILE A 557 -22.80 -22.50 14.76
CA ILE A 557 -21.87 -23.64 14.81
C ILE A 557 -22.59 -24.91 14.38
N ALA A 558 -23.79 -25.17 14.93
CA ALA A 558 -24.59 -26.33 14.57
C ALA A 558 -24.95 -26.33 13.07
N GLU A 559 -25.31 -25.18 12.50
CA GLU A 559 -25.61 -25.05 11.06
C GLU A 559 -24.37 -25.33 10.19
N LEU A 560 -23.19 -24.84 10.58
CA LEU A 560 -21.91 -25.12 9.90
C LEU A 560 -21.52 -26.60 10.02
N GLU A 561 -21.63 -27.19 11.21
CA GLU A 561 -21.34 -28.60 11.45
C GLU A 561 -22.30 -29.50 10.67
N GLN A 562 -23.61 -29.20 10.67
CA GLN A 562 -24.59 -29.95 9.89
C GLN A 562 -24.29 -29.88 8.38
N SER A 563 -23.81 -28.74 7.89
CA SER A 563 -23.44 -28.58 6.48
C SER A 563 -22.24 -29.43 6.06
N LEU A 564 -21.40 -29.90 6.99
CA LEU A 564 -20.32 -30.86 6.71
C LEU A 564 -20.85 -32.23 6.29
N TYR A 565 -22.04 -32.60 6.78
CA TYR A 565 -22.66 -33.90 6.56
C TYR A 565 -23.79 -33.85 5.52
N GLU A 566 -24.11 -32.67 4.98
CA GLU A 566 -25.17 -32.52 3.98
C GLU A 566 -24.76 -33.25 2.68
N GLY A 567 -25.39 -34.40 2.42
CA GLY A 567 -25.13 -35.24 1.24
C GLY A 567 -24.13 -36.39 1.46
N THR A 568 -23.72 -36.68 2.70
CA THR A 568 -22.96 -37.89 3.05
C THR A 568 -23.86 -38.93 3.72
N GLU A 569 -23.51 -40.22 3.61
CA GLU A 569 -24.26 -41.31 4.28
C GLU A 569 -24.17 -41.24 5.82
N ASP A 570 -23.18 -40.51 6.34
CA ASP A 570 -22.94 -40.27 7.78
C ASP A 570 -23.76 -39.10 8.36
N ALA A 571 -24.73 -38.56 7.62
CA ALA A 571 -25.62 -37.52 8.13
C ALA A 571 -26.37 -38.06 9.36
N PRO A 572 -26.22 -37.46 10.56
CA PRO A 572 -26.97 -37.90 11.72
C PRO A 572 -28.47 -37.77 11.41
N LEU A 573 -29.18 -38.89 11.41
CA LEU A 573 -30.64 -38.92 11.34
C LEU A 573 -31.16 -38.18 12.58
N LEU A 574 -31.47 -36.90 12.41
CA LEU A 574 -32.22 -36.13 13.38
C LEU A 574 -33.59 -36.81 13.48
N LEU A 575 -33.81 -37.51 14.60
CA LEU A 575 -35.13 -37.94 15.02
C LEU A 575 -35.90 -36.66 15.36
N ASP A 576 -36.90 -36.36 14.53
CA ASP A 576 -37.84 -35.23 14.71
C ASP A 576 -38.54 -35.27 16.08
#